data_AF-A0A931T394-F1
#
_entry.id   AF-A0A931T394-F1
#
_cell.length_a   1.000
_cell.length_b   1.000
_cell.length_c   1.000
_cell.angle_alpha   90.00
_cell.angle_beta   90.00
_cell.angle_gamma   90.00
#
_symmetry.space_group_name_H-M   'P 1'
#
loop_
_entity.id
_entity.type
_entity.pdbx_description
1 polymer ?
#
loop_
_entity_poly.entity_id
_entity_poly.type
_entity_poly.pdbx_seq_one_letter_code
_entity_poly.pdbx_strand_id
1 'polypeptide(L)'
;MSSRPRGQRVAWGFAMAVWGDDVAQQLDQKVREQIERMVVDVRSTITDIREVIDQQLDAAMQSVQADANAVSMKAMLAATLAAVEPPPAPAAPAVARADASKVRDAIRAIEQGRSQVEVLNALLEQSVMFGSRAALLILKGDFFAGWKGSGFTRMGGNDELVKRFTAPAGTVAELDSVLREERVVAWDGASLASKLGASAPVSAVVVPMVIKDKVSAAMYVDVVAGEEANFDQAAIEALVFTTGLLIDTLAVRKKIPSPSLTGEARPTAQAVAAAPTPAPRPAAPAPAPAAQAPAPVARPAAPAPPPAAPAPPPATKAAPSFSLNQVPVAPPAAKPAAPAQSLQTTAIPAMREPVPAPPPPAAVAPPRPAPPAGEDEGRPSTQFVPPPGLRGGAASVVGAQNEAARKHDEARRFARLLVSEIKLYNEAKVEQGRKNKDLYERLKEDIDRSRQMYDERIPDEVRKASNYFYEELVRILADGDAGALGL
;
A
#
# COMPACT_ATOMS: atom_id res chain seq x y z
N MET A 1 40.39 16.36 97.52
CA MET A 1 41.82 16.53 97.16
C MET A 1 42.13 15.55 96.03
N SER A 2 42.29 16.05 94.80
CA SER A 2 43.56 16.09 94.03
C SER A 2 43.86 14.74 93.34
N SER A 3 44.17 14.56 92.05
CA SER A 3 44.33 15.37 90.82
C SER A 3 44.24 14.39 89.63
N ARG A 4 43.70 14.80 88.48
CA ARG A 4 43.78 14.04 87.20
C ARG A 4 45.09 14.37 86.47
N PRO A 5 45.71 13.43 85.73
CA PRO A 5 46.47 13.78 84.53
C PRO A 5 45.60 13.58 83.28
N ARG A 6 45.28 14.68 82.60
CA ARG A 6 44.83 14.69 81.20
C ARG A 6 46.08 14.47 80.34
N GLY A 7 46.16 13.39 79.58
CA GLY A 7 47.31 13.20 78.68
C GLY A 7 47.19 12.06 77.66
N GLN A 8 46.49 10.97 77.95
CA GLN A 8 46.55 9.78 77.08
C GLN A 8 45.40 9.59 76.08
N ARG A 9 44.32 10.41 76.11
CA ARG A 9 43.22 10.29 75.13
C ARG A 9 43.40 11.10 73.83
N VAL A 10 44.44 11.93 73.74
CA VAL A 10 44.65 12.80 72.55
C VAL A 10 45.52 12.13 71.48
N ALA A 11 46.39 11.19 71.86
CA ALA A 11 47.33 10.55 70.92
C ALA A 11 46.65 9.54 69.96
N TRP A 12 45.61 8.84 70.40
CA TRP A 12 44.90 7.85 69.58
C TRP A 12 43.90 8.48 68.58
N GLY A 13 43.38 9.68 68.88
CA GLY A 13 42.55 10.44 67.94
C GLY A 13 43.35 11.09 66.82
N PHE A 14 44.58 11.54 67.11
CA PHE A 14 45.48 12.11 66.09
C PHE A 14 46.00 11.05 65.10
N ALA A 15 46.33 9.84 65.56
CA ALA A 15 46.85 8.78 64.68
C ALA A 15 45.80 8.25 63.67
N MET A 16 44.52 8.19 64.05
CA MET A 16 43.41 7.81 63.13
C MET A 16 43.03 8.93 62.16
N ALA A 17 43.13 10.20 62.57
CA ALA A 17 42.89 11.33 61.67
C ALA A 17 43.97 11.43 60.57
N VAL A 18 45.25 11.23 60.94
CA VAL A 18 46.38 11.24 59.98
C VAL A 18 46.30 10.10 58.96
N TRP A 19 45.78 8.92 59.36
CA TRP A 19 45.56 7.81 58.43
C TRP A 19 44.36 8.03 57.50
N GLY A 20 43.31 8.72 57.98
CA GLY A 20 42.17 9.11 57.14
C GLY A 20 42.54 10.19 56.11
N ASP A 21 43.39 11.14 56.50
CA ASP A 21 43.88 12.19 55.60
C ASP A 21 44.82 11.62 54.51
N ASP A 22 45.67 10.65 54.84
CA ASP A 22 46.55 9.99 53.86
C ASP A 22 45.74 9.20 52.81
N VAL A 23 44.71 8.46 53.24
CA VAL A 23 43.82 7.71 52.33
C VAL A 23 42.98 8.65 51.47
N ALA A 24 42.51 9.78 52.01
CA ALA A 24 41.79 10.80 51.25
C ALA A 24 42.70 11.46 50.20
N GLN A 25 43.96 11.78 50.56
CA GLN A 25 44.94 12.32 49.63
C GLN A 25 45.31 11.34 48.52
N GLN A 26 45.47 10.05 48.83
CA GLN A 26 45.71 9.02 47.83
C GLN A 26 44.51 8.83 46.88
N LEU A 27 43.28 8.90 47.41
CA LEU A 27 42.08 8.80 46.59
C LEU A 27 41.92 10.03 45.67
N ASP A 28 42.15 11.24 46.19
CA ASP A 28 42.10 12.47 45.40
C ASP A 28 43.19 12.52 44.32
N GLN A 29 44.39 12.01 44.63
CA GLN A 29 45.46 11.89 43.65
C GLN A 29 45.06 10.92 42.53
N LYS A 30 44.49 9.76 42.89
CA LYS A 30 44.06 8.74 41.92
C LYS A 30 42.89 9.21 41.06
N VAL A 31 41.93 9.94 41.64
CA VAL A 31 40.81 10.56 40.92
C VAL A 31 41.34 11.64 39.96
N ARG A 32 42.29 12.48 40.39
CA ARG A 32 42.91 13.50 39.54
C ARG A 32 43.66 12.88 38.37
N GLU A 33 44.44 11.83 38.60
CA GLU A 33 45.13 11.09 37.54
C GLU A 33 44.14 10.43 36.56
N GLN A 34 43.02 9.88 37.04
CA GLN A 34 41.97 9.35 36.18
C GLN A 34 41.31 10.43 35.33
N ILE A 35 41.02 11.60 35.90
CA ILE A 35 40.44 12.73 35.18
C ILE A 35 41.42 13.22 34.11
N GLU A 36 42.70 13.36 34.41
CA GLU A 36 43.71 13.78 33.43
C GLU A 36 43.83 12.79 32.27
N ARG A 37 43.85 11.48 32.54
CA ARG A 37 43.83 10.46 31.48
C ARG A 37 42.58 10.55 30.63
N MET A 38 41.41 10.68 31.25
CA MET A 38 40.14 10.79 30.52
C MET A 38 40.07 12.07 29.68
N VAL A 39 40.61 13.19 30.15
CA VAL A 39 40.69 14.44 29.37
C VAL A 39 41.61 14.29 28.17
N VAL A 40 42.73 13.57 28.31
CA VAL A 40 43.64 13.27 27.20
C VAL A 40 42.95 12.37 26.16
N ASP A 41 42.27 11.31 26.60
CA ASP A 41 41.55 10.38 25.70
C ASP A 41 40.38 11.08 24.98
N VAL A 42 39.64 11.95 25.66
CA VAL A 42 38.57 12.72 25.02
C VAL A 42 39.15 13.69 23.98
N ARG A 43 40.29 14.33 24.28
CA ARG A 43 40.93 15.25 23.34
C ARG A 43 41.51 14.53 22.11
N SER A 44 42.09 13.34 22.29
CA SER A 44 42.56 12.52 21.17
C SER A 44 41.38 12.08 20.30
N THR A 45 40.30 11.58 20.91
CA THR A 45 39.09 11.17 20.20
C THR A 45 38.47 12.33 19.40
N ILE A 46 38.44 13.54 19.95
CA ILE A 46 37.96 14.73 19.21
C ILE A 46 38.85 15.05 18.01
N THR A 47 40.16 14.83 18.13
CA THR A 47 41.12 15.07 17.03
C THR A 47 40.92 14.03 15.93
N ASP A 48 40.78 12.76 16.30
CA ASP A 48 40.52 11.66 15.37
C ASP A 48 39.20 11.85 14.62
N ILE A 49 38.14 12.28 15.33
CA ILE A 49 36.84 12.58 14.71
C ILE A 49 36.95 13.74 13.70
N ARG A 50 37.71 14.79 14.03
CA ARG A 50 37.93 15.92 13.10
C ARG A 50 38.64 15.47 11.84
N GLU A 51 39.67 14.63 11.99
CA GLU A 51 40.42 14.11 10.85
C GLU A 51 39.55 13.22 9.95
N VAL A 52 38.69 12.39 10.52
CA VAL A 52 37.71 11.59 9.76
C VAL A 52 36.69 12.47 9.05
N ILE A 53 36.20 13.53 9.70
CA ILE A 53 35.24 14.46 9.09
C ILE A 53 35.91 15.22 7.93
N ASP A 54 37.14 15.70 8.09
CA ASP A 54 37.87 16.40 7.04
C ASP A 54 38.14 15.45 5.85
N GLN A 55 38.51 14.19 6.12
CA GLN A 55 38.65 13.17 5.07
C GLN A 55 37.33 12.89 4.32
N GLN A 56 36.19 12.84 5.03
CA GLN A 56 34.89 12.66 4.39
C GLN A 56 34.45 13.89 3.60
N LEU A 57 34.77 15.10 4.08
CA LEU A 57 34.48 16.34 3.37
C LEU A 57 35.31 16.47 2.09
N ASP A 58 36.61 16.14 2.15
CA ASP A 58 37.47 16.11 0.97
C ASP A 58 37.01 15.07 -0.06
N ALA A 59 36.61 13.86 0.39
CA ALA A 59 36.07 12.84 -0.49
C ALA A 59 34.75 13.29 -1.15
N ALA A 60 33.85 13.94 -0.40
CA ALA A 60 32.60 14.46 -0.92
C ALA A 60 32.84 15.59 -1.93
N MET A 61 33.77 16.52 -1.65
CA MET A 61 34.13 17.58 -2.60
C MET A 61 34.77 17.02 -3.87
N GLN A 62 35.60 15.98 -3.77
CA GLN A 62 36.16 15.29 -4.93
C GLN A 62 35.08 14.61 -5.78
N SER A 63 34.05 14.01 -5.17
CA SER A 63 32.92 13.43 -5.92
C SER A 63 32.08 14.50 -6.64
N VAL A 64 31.83 15.64 -6.01
CA VAL A 64 31.10 16.75 -6.63
C VAL A 64 31.91 17.37 -7.78
N GLN A 65 33.24 17.46 -7.62
CA GLN A 65 34.13 17.92 -8.69
C GLN A 65 34.20 16.91 -9.85
N ALA A 66 34.16 15.61 -9.58
CA ALA A 66 34.10 14.57 -10.60
C ALA A 66 32.79 14.63 -11.39
N ASP A 67 31.65 14.85 -10.72
CA ASP A 67 30.36 15.06 -11.37
C ASP A 67 30.32 16.36 -12.17
N ALA A 68 30.87 17.46 -11.64
CA ALA A 68 30.99 18.71 -12.38
C ALA A 68 31.87 18.56 -13.64
N ASN A 69 32.97 17.82 -13.54
CA ASN A 69 33.83 17.49 -14.68
C ASN A 69 33.15 16.55 -15.67
N ALA A 70 32.32 15.61 -15.21
CA ALA A 70 31.53 14.73 -16.08
C ALA A 70 30.43 15.49 -16.83
N VAL A 71 29.80 16.49 -16.19
CA VAL A 71 28.85 17.41 -16.83
C VAL A 71 29.55 18.30 -17.85
N SER A 72 30.74 18.81 -17.53
CA SER A 72 31.56 19.61 -18.45
C SER A 72 32.09 18.79 -19.63
N MET A 73 32.49 17.53 -19.40
CA MET A 73 32.91 16.59 -20.44
C MET A 73 31.73 16.19 -21.34
N LYS A 74 30.52 15.99 -20.79
CA LYS A 74 29.29 15.81 -21.59
C LYS A 74 28.99 17.02 -22.47
N ALA A 75 29.17 18.24 -21.95
CA ALA A 75 28.98 19.45 -22.74
C ALA A 75 30.01 19.58 -23.87
N MET A 76 31.27 19.22 -23.61
CA MET A 76 32.35 19.25 -24.60
C MET A 76 32.18 18.15 -25.67
N LEU A 77 31.70 16.96 -25.27
CA LEU A 77 31.36 15.86 -26.18
C LEU A 77 30.13 16.20 -27.04
N ALA A 78 29.12 16.85 -26.46
CA ALA A 78 27.95 17.34 -27.21
C ALA A 78 28.35 18.42 -28.22
N ALA A 79 29.29 19.31 -27.88
CA ALA A 79 29.81 20.33 -28.79
C ALA A 79 30.65 19.74 -29.94
N THR A 80 31.42 18.67 -29.68
CA THR A 80 32.16 17.96 -30.74
C THR A 80 31.25 17.11 -31.62
N LEU A 81 30.20 16.52 -31.06
CA LEU A 81 29.19 15.76 -31.80
C LEU A 81 28.30 16.66 -32.68
N ALA A 82 28.05 17.90 -32.26
CA ALA A 82 27.33 18.90 -33.05
C ALA A 82 28.15 19.49 -34.23
N ALA A 83 29.47 19.32 -34.23
CA ALA A 83 30.34 19.76 -35.33
C ALA A 83 30.48 18.73 -36.47
N VAL A 84 29.91 17.53 -36.31
CA VAL A 84 29.77 16.54 -37.38
C VAL A 84 28.36 16.68 -37.93
N GLU A 85 28.25 17.21 -39.14
CA GLU A 85 26.97 17.36 -39.85
C GLU A 85 26.32 15.98 -40.01
N PRO A 86 25.17 15.71 -39.37
CA PRO A 86 24.52 14.42 -39.50
C PRO A 86 23.93 14.29 -40.91
N PRO A 87 24.03 13.12 -41.56
CA PRO A 87 23.25 12.87 -42.77
C PRO A 87 21.75 13.08 -42.44
N PRO A 88 20.91 13.45 -43.43
CA PRO A 88 19.51 13.76 -43.18
C PRO A 88 18.87 12.63 -42.39
N ALA A 89 18.44 12.95 -41.17
CA ALA A 89 17.83 11.97 -40.28
C ALA A 89 16.62 11.35 -40.99
N PRO A 90 16.50 10.01 -41.06
CA PRO A 90 15.19 9.43 -41.32
C PRO A 90 14.25 9.97 -40.24
N ALA A 91 13.02 10.31 -40.64
CA ALA A 91 12.00 10.86 -39.75
C ALA A 91 12.06 10.15 -38.40
N ALA A 92 12.25 10.92 -37.33
CA ALA A 92 12.21 10.38 -35.97
C ALA A 92 10.98 9.48 -35.88
N PRO A 93 11.12 8.19 -35.48
CA PRO A 93 9.94 7.40 -35.21
C PRO A 93 9.16 8.19 -34.19
N ALA A 94 7.92 8.53 -34.51
CA ALA A 94 7.01 9.12 -33.55
C ALA A 94 7.16 8.29 -32.29
N VAL A 95 7.62 8.91 -31.19
CA VAL A 95 7.67 8.25 -29.88
C VAL A 95 6.27 7.69 -29.72
N ALA A 96 6.11 6.38 -29.85
CA ALA A 96 4.82 5.74 -29.75
C ALA A 96 4.36 6.11 -28.36
N ARG A 97 3.42 7.07 -28.27
CA ARG A 97 2.74 7.33 -27.02
C ARG A 97 2.18 5.97 -26.67
N ALA A 98 2.74 5.33 -25.65
CA ALA A 98 2.10 4.19 -25.03
C ALA A 98 0.65 4.64 -24.82
N ASP A 99 -0.29 3.94 -25.44
CA ASP A 99 -1.69 4.35 -25.49
C ASP A 99 -2.27 4.13 -24.09
N ALA A 100 -1.93 5.01 -23.15
CA ALA A 100 -2.35 4.94 -21.76
C ALA A 100 -3.88 4.97 -21.64
N SER A 101 -4.56 5.50 -22.66
CA SER A 101 -6.01 5.37 -22.84
C SER A 101 -6.45 3.91 -22.98
N LYS A 102 -5.81 3.10 -23.83
CA LYS A 102 -6.13 1.67 -23.98
C LYS A 102 -5.95 0.92 -22.67
N VAL A 103 -4.84 1.15 -21.96
CA VAL A 103 -4.59 0.51 -20.65
C VAL A 103 -5.65 0.94 -19.63
N ARG A 104 -5.96 2.24 -19.55
CA ARG A 104 -7.01 2.77 -18.67
C ARG A 104 -8.38 2.16 -19.00
N ASP A 105 -8.72 2.05 -20.28
CA ASP A 105 -10.01 1.53 -20.72
C ASP A 105 -10.12 0.02 -20.45
N ALA A 106 -9.01 -0.72 -20.59
CA ALA A 106 -8.90 -2.12 -20.17
C ALA A 106 -9.08 -2.28 -18.64
N ILE A 107 -8.42 -1.46 -17.82
CA ILE A 107 -8.61 -1.46 -16.36
C ILE A 107 -10.08 -1.17 -16.02
N ARG A 108 -10.70 -0.19 -16.68
CA ARG A 108 -12.13 0.14 -16.51
C ARG A 108 -13.02 -1.06 -16.84
N ALA A 109 -12.70 -1.84 -17.87
CA ALA A 109 -13.46 -3.04 -18.21
C ALA A 109 -13.31 -4.14 -17.14
N ILE A 110 -12.10 -4.36 -16.63
CA ILE A 110 -11.83 -5.35 -15.58
C ILE A 110 -12.55 -5.00 -14.27
N GLU A 111 -12.53 -3.72 -13.88
CA GLU A 111 -13.14 -3.24 -12.64
C GLU A 111 -14.66 -3.47 -12.59
N GLN A 112 -15.33 -3.47 -13.74
CA GLN A 112 -16.79 -3.64 -13.82
C GLN A 112 -17.28 -5.01 -13.34
N GLY A 113 -16.41 -6.03 -13.30
CA GLY A 113 -16.78 -7.35 -12.80
C GLY A 113 -17.31 -7.29 -11.38
N ARG A 114 -18.35 -8.06 -11.05
CA ARG A 114 -18.94 -8.11 -9.70
C ARG A 114 -18.59 -9.37 -8.94
N SER A 115 -17.93 -10.31 -9.61
CA SER A 115 -17.41 -11.54 -9.03
C SER A 115 -15.95 -11.72 -9.42
N GLN A 116 -15.21 -12.52 -8.65
CA GLN A 116 -13.81 -12.86 -8.98
C GLN A 116 -13.71 -13.49 -10.37
N VAL A 117 -14.68 -14.34 -10.74
CA VAL A 117 -14.72 -14.99 -12.06
C VAL A 117 -14.93 -13.97 -13.18
N GLU A 118 -15.82 -12.99 -13.02
CA GLU A 118 -16.01 -11.91 -14.00
C GLU A 118 -14.75 -11.07 -14.17
N VAL A 119 -14.10 -10.69 -13.06
CA VAL A 119 -12.85 -9.92 -13.08
C VAL A 119 -11.74 -10.66 -13.82
N LEU A 120 -11.55 -11.96 -13.53
CA LEU A 120 -10.53 -12.78 -14.19
C LEU A 120 -10.82 -13.03 -15.67
N ASN A 121 -12.10 -13.21 -16.04
CA ASN A 121 -12.49 -13.32 -17.45
C ASN A 121 -12.24 -12.01 -18.21
N ALA A 122 -12.58 -10.87 -17.61
CA ALA A 122 -12.32 -9.56 -18.20
C ALA A 122 -10.82 -9.33 -18.38
N LEU A 123 -9.99 -9.69 -17.39
CA LEU A 123 -8.53 -9.59 -17.53
C LEU A 123 -8.02 -10.40 -18.73
N LEU A 124 -8.46 -11.64 -18.89
CA LEU A 124 -8.07 -12.48 -20.03
C LEU A 124 -8.47 -11.86 -21.37
N GLU A 125 -9.69 -11.34 -21.46
CA GLU A 125 -10.19 -10.68 -22.67
C GLU A 125 -9.39 -9.42 -22.99
N GLN A 126 -9.12 -8.57 -22.00
CA GLN A 126 -8.35 -7.35 -22.19
C GLN A 126 -6.88 -7.63 -22.52
N SER A 127 -6.30 -8.71 -22.00
CA SER A 127 -4.90 -9.07 -22.27
C SER A 127 -4.64 -9.41 -23.74
N VAL A 128 -5.64 -9.90 -24.48
CA VAL A 128 -5.58 -10.16 -25.93
C VAL A 128 -5.58 -8.85 -26.75
N MET A 129 -5.80 -7.68 -26.13
CA MET A 129 -5.58 -6.40 -26.81
C MET A 129 -4.10 -5.98 -26.82
N PHE A 130 -3.29 -6.60 -25.95
CA PHE A 130 -1.87 -6.31 -25.75
C PHE A 130 -0.98 -7.50 -26.13
N GLY A 131 -1.53 -8.48 -26.84
CA GLY A 131 -0.88 -9.70 -27.33
C GLY A 131 -1.88 -10.53 -28.16
N SER A 132 -1.44 -11.63 -28.75
CA SER A 132 -2.28 -12.48 -29.61
C SER A 132 -3.09 -13.51 -28.83
N ARG A 133 -2.48 -14.11 -27.79
CA ARG A 133 -3.11 -15.17 -26.97
C ARG A 133 -2.80 -14.93 -25.51
N ALA A 134 -3.76 -15.19 -24.64
CA ALA A 134 -3.63 -15.04 -23.19
C ALA A 134 -4.15 -16.27 -22.45
N ALA A 135 -3.41 -16.77 -21.47
CA ALA A 135 -3.81 -17.89 -20.63
C ALA A 135 -3.59 -17.57 -19.15
N LEU A 136 -4.61 -17.82 -18.33
CA LEU A 136 -4.51 -17.69 -16.88
C LEU A 136 -4.22 -19.07 -16.28
N LEU A 137 -3.12 -19.15 -15.53
CA LEU A 137 -2.68 -20.34 -14.83
C LEU A 137 -2.82 -20.09 -13.32
N ILE A 138 -3.51 -20.96 -12.60
CA ILE A 138 -3.72 -20.83 -11.16
C ILE A 138 -2.74 -21.75 -10.44
N LEU A 139 -2.05 -21.23 -9.43
CA LEU A 139 -1.20 -22.01 -8.55
C LEU A 139 -2.08 -22.80 -7.56
N LYS A 140 -1.94 -24.12 -7.55
CA LYS A 140 -2.64 -25.02 -6.63
C LYS A 140 -1.61 -25.88 -5.90
N GLY A 141 -1.27 -25.49 -4.68
CA GLY A 141 -0.16 -26.13 -3.96
C GLY A 141 1.16 -25.77 -4.63
N ASP A 142 1.81 -26.75 -5.26
CA ASP A 142 3.12 -26.65 -5.90
C ASP A 142 3.08 -26.77 -7.44
N PHE A 143 1.89 -26.77 -8.05
CA PHE A 143 1.73 -26.89 -9.49
C PHE A 143 0.82 -25.81 -10.07
N PHE A 144 1.08 -25.43 -11.31
CA PHE A 144 0.20 -24.57 -12.08
C PHE A 144 -0.85 -25.40 -12.83
N ALA A 145 -2.11 -25.00 -12.71
CA ALA A 145 -3.22 -25.56 -13.47
C ALA A 145 -3.80 -24.48 -14.38
N GLY A 146 -4.01 -24.79 -15.65
CA GLY A 146 -4.63 -23.84 -16.56
C GLY A 146 -6.11 -23.64 -16.24
N TRP A 147 -6.51 -22.38 -16.08
CA TRP A 147 -7.90 -22.04 -15.75
C TRP A 147 -8.70 -21.70 -16.99
N LYS A 148 -8.16 -20.85 -17.86
CA LYS A 148 -8.81 -20.46 -19.11
C LYS A 148 -7.82 -19.81 -20.08
N GLY A 149 -7.96 -20.11 -21.36
CA GLY A 149 -7.29 -19.44 -22.47
C GLY A 149 -8.24 -18.49 -23.21
N SER A 150 -7.66 -17.51 -23.89
CA SER A 150 -8.33 -16.60 -24.81
C SER A 150 -7.42 -16.30 -25.99
N GLY A 151 -7.97 -16.22 -27.20
CA GLY A 151 -7.23 -15.90 -28.43
C GLY A 151 -6.55 -17.10 -29.11
N PHE A 152 -6.44 -18.27 -28.47
CA PHE A 152 -5.80 -19.44 -29.06
C PHE A 152 -6.57 -19.95 -30.27
N THR A 153 -7.90 -20.00 -30.18
CA THR A 153 -8.76 -20.48 -31.28
C THR A 153 -8.63 -19.61 -32.53
N ARG A 154 -8.49 -18.29 -32.38
CA ARG A 154 -8.30 -17.35 -33.49
C ARG A 154 -7.00 -17.62 -34.24
N MET A 155 -5.97 -18.07 -33.52
CA MET A 155 -4.62 -18.33 -34.02
C MET A 155 -4.38 -19.80 -34.41
N GLY A 156 -5.45 -20.58 -34.65
CA GLY A 156 -5.37 -21.98 -35.07
C GLY A 156 -5.12 -23.00 -33.95
N GLY A 157 -5.15 -22.56 -32.68
CA GLY A 157 -5.14 -23.43 -31.50
C GLY A 157 -6.56 -23.71 -30.97
N ASN A 158 -6.68 -23.99 -29.67
CA ASN A 158 -7.96 -24.18 -28.99
C ASN A 158 -7.91 -23.70 -27.54
N ASP A 159 -8.78 -22.76 -27.18
CA ASP A 159 -8.83 -22.16 -25.84
C ASP A 159 -9.12 -23.20 -24.73
N GLU A 160 -9.82 -24.29 -25.04
CA GLU A 160 -10.14 -25.37 -24.09
C GLU A 160 -8.93 -26.25 -23.75
N LEU A 161 -7.87 -26.26 -24.57
CA LEU A 161 -6.64 -26.99 -24.25
C LEU A 161 -5.91 -26.39 -23.06
N VAL A 162 -6.04 -25.07 -22.84
CA VAL A 162 -5.48 -24.41 -21.66
C VAL A 162 -6.06 -24.99 -20.38
N LYS A 163 -7.35 -25.35 -20.32
CA LYS A 163 -7.96 -25.96 -19.11
C LYS A 163 -7.39 -27.33 -18.76
N ARG A 164 -6.79 -28.02 -19.73
CA ARG A 164 -6.18 -29.34 -19.56
C ARG A 164 -4.71 -29.25 -19.15
N PHE A 165 -4.13 -28.05 -19.20
CA PHE A 165 -2.76 -27.82 -18.81
C PHE A 165 -2.57 -28.03 -17.31
N THR A 166 -1.54 -28.81 -16.97
CA THR A 166 -1.02 -28.93 -15.61
C THR A 166 0.50 -29.03 -15.68
N ALA A 167 1.18 -28.30 -14.80
CA ALA A 167 2.64 -28.30 -14.72
C ALA A 167 3.08 -28.28 -13.25
N PRO A 168 3.60 -29.39 -12.72
CA PRO A 168 4.32 -29.41 -11.45
C PRO A 168 5.53 -28.47 -11.47
N ALA A 169 5.89 -27.93 -10.31
CA ALA A 169 7.15 -27.20 -10.16
C ALA A 169 8.34 -28.04 -10.67
N GLY A 170 9.22 -27.42 -11.45
CA GLY A 170 10.35 -28.05 -12.14
C GLY A 170 10.06 -28.38 -13.62
N THR A 171 8.81 -28.36 -14.06
CA THR A 171 8.42 -28.85 -15.41
C THR A 171 8.53 -27.78 -16.50
N VAL A 172 8.34 -26.52 -16.14
CA VAL A 172 8.36 -25.37 -17.04
C VAL A 172 9.21 -24.30 -16.38
N ALA A 173 10.42 -24.09 -16.92
CA ALA A 173 11.44 -23.24 -16.31
C ALA A 173 10.96 -21.79 -16.07
N GLU A 174 10.13 -21.29 -16.96
CA GLU A 174 9.58 -19.93 -16.88
C GLU A 174 8.57 -19.80 -15.74
N LEU A 175 7.70 -20.81 -15.53
CA LEU A 175 6.78 -20.84 -14.40
C LEU A 175 7.51 -21.05 -13.06
N ASP A 176 8.59 -21.82 -13.07
CA ASP A 176 9.45 -21.99 -11.89
C ASP A 176 10.17 -20.72 -11.50
N SER A 177 10.67 -19.97 -12.48
CA SER A 177 11.31 -18.67 -12.28
C SER A 177 10.30 -17.69 -11.68
N VAL A 178 9.06 -17.67 -12.19
CA VAL A 178 7.98 -16.84 -11.64
C VAL A 178 7.66 -17.21 -10.18
N LEU A 179 7.64 -18.50 -9.85
CA LEU A 179 7.32 -18.96 -8.49
C LEU A 179 8.47 -18.73 -7.49
N ARG A 180 9.73 -18.88 -7.92
CA ARG A 180 10.90 -18.79 -7.03
C ARG A 180 11.45 -17.37 -6.90
N GLU A 181 11.41 -16.61 -7.99
CA GLU A 181 12.00 -15.27 -8.07
C GLU A 181 10.94 -14.17 -8.03
N GLU A 182 9.65 -14.53 -8.02
CA GLU A 182 8.49 -13.62 -7.93
C GLU A 182 8.54 -12.47 -8.94
N ARG A 183 9.09 -12.74 -10.14
CA ARG A 183 9.29 -11.74 -11.19
C ARG A 183 8.63 -12.11 -12.50
N VAL A 184 8.52 -11.10 -13.35
CA VAL A 184 8.11 -11.24 -14.75
C VAL A 184 9.20 -11.95 -15.55
N VAL A 185 8.78 -12.86 -16.43
CA VAL A 185 9.67 -13.62 -17.31
C VAL A 185 9.22 -13.42 -18.75
N ALA A 186 10.11 -12.90 -19.59
CA ALA A 186 9.89 -12.72 -21.02
C ALA A 186 10.87 -13.59 -21.82
N TRP A 187 10.40 -14.23 -22.89
CA TRP A 187 11.18 -15.15 -23.74
C TRP A 187 10.50 -15.39 -25.10
N ASP A 188 10.92 -16.42 -25.86
CA ASP A 188 10.36 -16.78 -27.16
C ASP A 188 8.97 -17.45 -27.13
N GLY A 189 8.48 -17.86 -25.95
CA GLY A 189 7.18 -18.52 -25.74
C GLY A 189 7.05 -19.97 -26.20
N ALA A 190 8.02 -20.55 -26.91
CA ALA A 190 7.85 -21.84 -27.59
C ALA A 190 7.61 -23.01 -26.64
N SER A 191 8.33 -23.01 -25.51
CA SER A 191 8.27 -24.04 -24.45
C SER A 191 6.87 -24.20 -23.85
N LEU A 192 6.20 -23.10 -23.53
CA LEU A 192 4.88 -23.09 -22.91
C LEU A 192 3.75 -23.11 -23.95
N ALA A 193 3.89 -22.39 -25.06
CA ALA A 193 2.89 -22.39 -26.15
C ALA A 193 2.59 -23.82 -26.66
N SER A 194 3.65 -24.61 -26.88
CA SER A 194 3.51 -26.01 -27.32
C SER A 194 2.75 -26.87 -26.30
N LYS A 195 3.01 -26.70 -24.99
CA LYS A 195 2.30 -27.39 -23.90
C LYS A 195 0.84 -26.93 -23.77
N LEU A 196 0.54 -25.69 -24.14
CA LEU A 196 -0.81 -25.15 -24.23
C LEU A 196 -1.54 -25.55 -25.53
N GLY A 197 -0.89 -26.30 -26.42
CA GLY A 197 -1.47 -26.76 -27.68
C GLY A 197 -1.54 -25.69 -28.76
N ALA A 198 -0.55 -24.79 -28.77
CA ALA A 198 -0.49 -23.65 -29.66
C ALA A 198 0.82 -23.64 -30.49
N SER A 199 0.79 -22.96 -31.64
CA SER A 199 1.98 -22.72 -32.46
C SER A 199 3.00 -21.85 -31.71
N ALA A 200 4.28 -21.96 -32.07
CA ALA A 200 5.33 -21.13 -31.50
C ALA A 200 5.06 -19.63 -31.78
N PRO A 201 5.07 -18.77 -30.75
CA PRO A 201 4.97 -17.32 -30.93
C PRO A 201 6.33 -16.71 -31.28
N VAL A 202 6.36 -15.39 -31.50
CA VAL A 202 7.59 -14.60 -31.68
C VAL A 202 8.17 -14.21 -30.32
N SER A 203 7.30 -13.86 -29.38
CA SER A 203 7.66 -13.48 -28.01
C SER A 203 6.51 -13.82 -27.07
N ALA A 204 6.83 -14.08 -25.82
CA ALA A 204 5.87 -14.29 -24.76
C ALA A 204 6.36 -13.71 -23.43
N VAL A 205 5.40 -13.44 -22.55
CA VAL A 205 5.63 -13.02 -21.17
C VAL A 205 4.75 -13.84 -20.23
N VAL A 206 5.29 -14.14 -19.05
CA VAL A 206 4.51 -14.58 -17.90
C VAL A 206 4.68 -13.60 -16.76
N VAL A 207 3.55 -13.13 -16.25
CA VAL A 207 3.47 -12.17 -15.16
C VAL A 207 2.86 -12.85 -13.92
N PRO A 208 3.54 -12.85 -12.75
CA PRO A 208 2.95 -13.33 -11.51
C PRO A 208 1.76 -12.46 -11.10
N MET A 209 0.70 -13.11 -10.62
CA MET A 209 -0.45 -12.44 -10.01
C MET A 209 -0.43 -12.69 -8.51
N VAL A 210 -0.20 -11.62 -7.76
CA VAL A 210 -0.23 -11.61 -6.30
C VAL A 210 -1.64 -11.30 -5.81
N ILE A 211 -2.15 -12.14 -4.91
CA ILE A 211 -3.45 -11.99 -4.25
C ILE A 211 -3.20 -12.24 -2.76
N LYS A 212 -3.60 -11.30 -1.90
CA LYS A 212 -3.35 -11.35 -0.44
C LYS A 212 -1.88 -11.63 -0.12
N ASP A 213 -0.98 -10.90 -0.78
CA ASP A 213 0.47 -10.98 -0.57
C ASP A 213 1.10 -12.35 -0.90
N LYS A 214 0.44 -13.14 -1.76
CA LYS A 214 0.96 -14.43 -2.25
C LYS A 214 0.78 -14.57 -3.76
N VAL A 215 1.81 -15.06 -4.46
CA VAL A 215 1.69 -15.48 -5.86
C VAL A 215 0.65 -16.60 -5.94
N SER A 216 -0.51 -16.29 -6.50
CA SER A 216 -1.66 -17.19 -6.54
C SER A 216 -1.99 -17.65 -7.97
N ALA A 217 -1.51 -16.92 -8.96
CA ALA A 217 -1.69 -17.22 -10.37
C ALA A 217 -0.54 -16.64 -11.20
N ALA A 218 -0.47 -17.04 -12.46
CA ALA A 218 0.45 -16.51 -13.45
C ALA A 218 -0.34 -16.24 -14.74
N MET A 219 -0.16 -15.07 -15.32
CA MET A 219 -0.75 -14.69 -16.60
C MET A 219 0.28 -14.89 -17.70
N TYR A 220 0.00 -15.80 -18.63
CA TYR A 220 0.76 -15.98 -19.85
C TYR A 220 0.14 -15.15 -20.97
N VAL A 221 0.95 -14.37 -21.68
CA VAL A 221 0.54 -13.67 -22.91
C VAL A 221 1.65 -13.80 -23.94
N ASP A 222 1.28 -14.10 -25.18
CA ASP A 222 2.23 -14.16 -26.28
C ASP A 222 1.78 -13.34 -27.49
N VAL A 223 2.69 -13.20 -28.46
CA VAL A 223 2.40 -12.58 -29.74
C VAL A 223 2.88 -13.45 -30.89
N VAL A 224 2.03 -13.66 -31.89
CA VAL A 224 2.37 -14.41 -33.09
C VAL A 224 2.93 -13.49 -34.18
N ALA A 225 3.61 -14.08 -35.16
CA ALA A 225 4.15 -13.34 -36.29
C ALA A 225 3.04 -12.55 -37.01
N GLY A 226 3.28 -11.26 -37.25
CA GLY A 226 2.32 -10.35 -37.87
C GLY A 226 1.45 -9.53 -36.92
N GLU A 227 1.44 -9.83 -35.61
CA GLU A 227 0.72 -9.06 -34.59
C GLU A 227 1.64 -8.35 -33.58
N GLU A 228 2.95 -8.31 -33.83
CA GLU A 228 3.99 -7.76 -32.94
C GLU A 228 3.72 -6.31 -32.50
N ALA A 229 3.07 -5.51 -33.36
CA ALA A 229 2.72 -4.12 -33.04
C ALA A 229 1.71 -3.99 -31.89
N ASN A 230 0.98 -5.06 -31.56
CA ASN A 230 0.03 -5.07 -30.45
C ASN A 230 0.68 -5.54 -29.14
N PHE A 231 1.89 -6.09 -29.17
CA PHE A 231 2.52 -6.64 -27.97
C PHE A 231 3.05 -5.53 -27.06
N ASP A 232 2.40 -5.36 -25.91
CA ASP A 232 2.80 -4.37 -24.90
C ASP A 232 2.93 -5.05 -23.53
N GLN A 233 4.17 -5.44 -23.21
CA GLN A 233 4.50 -6.09 -21.95
C GLN A 233 4.14 -5.22 -20.73
N ALA A 234 4.42 -3.91 -20.79
CA ALA A 234 4.18 -3.01 -19.66
C ALA A 234 2.68 -2.86 -19.37
N ALA A 235 1.84 -2.84 -20.41
CA ALA A 235 0.40 -2.87 -20.25
C ALA A 235 -0.08 -4.17 -19.58
N ILE A 236 0.42 -5.33 -20.01
CA ILE A 236 0.07 -6.64 -19.43
C ILE A 236 0.43 -6.68 -17.95
N GLU A 237 1.64 -6.25 -17.58
CA GLU A 237 2.09 -6.16 -16.18
C GLU A 237 1.15 -5.29 -15.34
N ALA A 238 0.79 -4.10 -15.85
CA ALA A 238 -0.13 -3.19 -15.17
C ALA A 238 -1.53 -3.79 -14.98
N LEU A 239 -2.06 -4.50 -15.99
CA LEU A 239 -3.37 -5.16 -15.89
C LEU A 239 -3.37 -6.28 -14.85
N VAL A 240 -2.34 -7.11 -14.82
CA VAL A 240 -2.22 -8.23 -13.86
C VAL A 240 -2.07 -7.71 -12.44
N PHE A 241 -1.19 -6.73 -12.22
CA PHE A 241 -1.02 -6.07 -10.93
C PHE A 241 -2.33 -5.45 -10.43
N THR A 242 -2.99 -4.66 -11.26
CA THR A 242 -4.25 -4.01 -10.90
C THR A 242 -5.35 -5.03 -10.62
N THR A 243 -5.39 -6.13 -11.37
CA THR A 243 -6.37 -7.20 -11.15
C THR A 243 -6.18 -7.91 -9.82
N GLY A 244 -4.94 -8.17 -9.39
CA GLY A 244 -4.63 -8.71 -8.07
C GLY A 244 -5.23 -7.84 -6.94
N LEU A 245 -4.96 -6.53 -7.00
CA LEU A 245 -5.53 -5.55 -6.06
C LEU A 245 -7.06 -5.48 -6.11
N LEU A 246 -7.65 -5.57 -7.31
CA LEU A 246 -9.10 -5.59 -7.48
C LEU A 246 -9.75 -6.82 -6.87
N ILE A 247 -9.08 -7.98 -6.91
CA ILE A 247 -9.56 -9.22 -6.28
C ILE A 247 -9.46 -9.10 -4.75
N ASP A 248 -8.37 -8.53 -4.23
CA ASP A 248 -8.20 -8.32 -2.79
C ASP A 248 -9.27 -7.39 -2.20
N THR A 249 -9.71 -6.40 -2.98
CA THR A 249 -10.68 -5.39 -2.55
C THR A 249 -12.13 -5.68 -2.97
N LEU A 250 -12.38 -6.77 -3.70
CA LEU A 250 -13.66 -7.10 -4.34
C LEU A 250 -14.84 -7.14 -3.35
N ALA A 251 -14.61 -7.65 -2.14
CA ALA A 251 -15.65 -7.78 -1.11
C ALA A 251 -16.05 -6.46 -0.44
N VAL A 252 -15.21 -5.42 -0.49
CA VAL A 252 -15.39 -4.17 0.27
C VAL A 252 -15.60 -2.94 -0.62
N ARG A 253 -15.39 -3.07 -1.93
CA ARG A 253 -15.54 -1.96 -2.87
C ARG A 253 -17.00 -1.59 -3.10
N LYS A 254 -17.30 -0.29 -3.05
CA LYS A 254 -18.66 0.26 -3.25
C LYS A 254 -18.79 1.19 -4.46
N LYS A 255 -17.67 1.59 -5.06
CA LYS A 255 -17.62 2.50 -6.20
C LYS A 255 -17.15 1.69 -7.41
N ILE A 256 -18.08 1.31 -8.28
CA ILE A 256 -17.81 0.58 -9.52
C ILE A 256 -18.56 1.28 -10.66
N PRO A 257 -17.86 1.75 -11.72
CA PRO A 257 -16.40 1.90 -11.80
C PRO A 257 -15.89 3.01 -10.85
N SER A 258 -14.59 3.03 -10.60
CA SER A 258 -13.92 4.07 -9.84
C SER A 258 -14.07 5.42 -10.54
N PRO A 259 -14.36 6.53 -9.82
CA PRO A 259 -14.48 7.86 -10.43
C PRO A 259 -13.23 8.31 -11.22
N SER A 260 -12.04 7.87 -10.81
CA SER A 260 -10.78 8.12 -11.52
C SER A 260 -10.74 7.45 -12.90
N LEU A 261 -11.54 6.40 -13.09
CA LEU A 261 -11.66 5.68 -14.33
C LEU A 261 -12.85 6.13 -15.15
N THR A 262 -13.73 7.05 -14.73
CA THR A 262 -14.91 7.48 -15.50
C THR A 262 -14.67 8.65 -16.47
N GLY A 263 -13.49 9.25 -16.49
CA GLY A 263 -13.21 10.38 -17.38
C GLY A 263 -13.29 9.96 -18.85
N GLU A 264 -14.17 10.60 -19.63
CA GLU A 264 -13.94 10.75 -21.07
C GLU A 264 -12.66 11.56 -21.24
N ALA A 265 -11.81 11.14 -22.18
CA ALA A 265 -10.72 11.98 -22.62
C ALA A 265 -11.34 13.31 -23.05
N ARG A 266 -11.10 14.38 -22.27
CA ARG A 266 -11.43 15.74 -22.71
C ARG A 266 -10.83 15.85 -24.12
N PRO A 267 -11.62 16.16 -25.16
CA PRO A 267 -11.09 16.21 -26.52
C PRO A 267 -9.83 17.04 -26.45
N THR A 268 -8.72 16.44 -26.86
CA THR A 268 -7.43 17.11 -26.97
C THR A 268 -7.75 18.42 -27.62
N ALA A 269 -7.55 19.53 -26.90
CA ALA A 269 -7.66 20.84 -27.51
C ALA A 269 -6.79 20.73 -28.76
N GLN A 270 -7.44 20.72 -29.94
CA GLN A 270 -6.74 20.97 -31.18
C GLN A 270 -5.88 22.17 -30.86
N ALA A 271 -4.57 22.01 -31.08
CA ALA A 271 -3.63 23.10 -31.02
C ALA A 271 -4.32 24.28 -31.71
N VAL A 272 -4.73 25.26 -30.90
CA VAL A 272 -5.26 26.50 -31.44
C VAL A 272 -4.04 27.08 -32.10
N ALA A 273 -3.98 26.89 -33.43
CA ALA A 273 -3.00 27.54 -34.27
C ALA A 273 -2.95 28.99 -33.82
N ALA A 274 -1.75 29.45 -33.49
CA ALA A 274 -1.48 30.79 -33.01
C ALA A 274 -2.29 31.79 -33.85
N ALA A 275 -3.33 32.36 -33.23
CA ALA A 275 -4.07 33.44 -33.85
C ALA A 275 -3.07 34.59 -34.05
N PRO A 276 -2.94 35.14 -35.27
CA PRO A 276 -2.01 36.23 -35.51
C PRO A 276 -2.44 37.46 -34.70
N THR A 277 -1.45 38.08 -34.06
CA THR A 277 -1.54 39.31 -33.29
C THR A 277 -2.34 40.38 -34.05
N PRO A 278 -3.41 40.96 -33.47
CA PRO A 278 -4.13 42.05 -34.13
C PRO A 278 -3.26 43.31 -34.14
N ALA A 279 -3.02 43.87 -35.32
CA ALA A 279 -2.42 45.19 -35.48
C ALA A 279 -3.33 46.29 -34.88
N PRO A 280 -2.76 47.37 -34.32
CA PRO A 280 -3.53 48.41 -33.65
C PRO A 280 -4.35 49.23 -34.65
N ARG A 281 -5.66 49.34 -34.42
CA ARG A 281 -6.57 50.18 -35.21
C ARG A 281 -6.65 51.60 -34.61
N PRO A 282 -6.64 52.68 -35.44
CA PRO A 282 -6.65 54.06 -34.96
C PRO A 282 -7.97 54.48 -34.31
N ALA A 283 -7.87 55.52 -33.48
CA ALA A 283 -8.92 56.04 -32.61
C ALA A 283 -9.93 57.00 -33.28
N ALA A 284 -11.05 57.15 -32.56
CA ALA A 284 -12.05 58.24 -32.51
C ALA A 284 -13.31 58.10 -33.40
N PRO A 285 -14.47 58.71 -33.06
CA PRO A 285 -14.89 59.36 -31.80
C PRO A 285 -16.28 58.89 -31.26
N ALA A 286 -16.61 59.27 -30.03
CA ALA A 286 -17.97 59.34 -29.46
C ALA A 286 -18.58 60.76 -29.72
N PRO A 287 -19.86 61.14 -29.40
CA PRO A 287 -20.84 60.45 -28.55
C PRO A 287 -22.36 60.59 -28.91
N ALA A 288 -23.20 59.91 -28.10
CA ALA A 288 -24.52 60.30 -27.55
C ALA A 288 -25.82 60.17 -28.40
N PRO A 289 -27.04 60.17 -27.78
CA PRO A 289 -27.48 59.31 -26.65
C PRO A 289 -28.96 58.83 -26.76
N ALA A 290 -29.32 57.97 -25.78
CA ALA A 290 -30.63 57.82 -25.12
C ALA A 290 -31.81 57.11 -25.82
N ALA A 291 -32.29 56.02 -25.20
CA ALA A 291 -33.68 55.89 -24.76
C ALA A 291 -33.85 54.72 -23.77
N GLN A 292 -34.69 54.94 -22.76
CA GLN A 292 -34.98 54.05 -21.64
C GLN A 292 -36.07 53.01 -21.95
N ALA A 293 -36.18 52.03 -21.05
CA ALA A 293 -37.01 50.83 -21.06
C ALA A 293 -38.54 51.04 -21.11
N PRO A 294 -39.27 49.93 -21.34
CA PRO A 294 -40.47 49.64 -20.54
C PRO A 294 -40.43 48.27 -19.85
N ALA A 295 -41.14 48.22 -18.71
CA ALA A 295 -41.30 47.09 -17.81
C ALA A 295 -42.58 46.27 -18.15
N PRO A 296 -43.03 45.27 -17.34
CA PRO A 296 -43.34 43.91 -17.78
C PRO A 296 -44.84 43.65 -18.05
N VAL A 297 -45.14 42.61 -18.83
CA VAL A 297 -46.52 42.12 -19.05
C VAL A 297 -46.66 40.66 -18.57
N ALA A 298 -47.85 40.39 -18.01
CA ALA A 298 -48.23 39.27 -17.17
C ALA A 298 -48.33 37.89 -17.85
N ARG A 299 -48.33 36.88 -16.98
CA ARG A 299 -48.32 35.42 -17.17
C ARG A 299 -49.72 34.87 -17.54
N PRO A 300 -49.83 33.90 -18.47
CA PRO A 300 -51.00 33.00 -18.53
C PRO A 300 -50.75 31.64 -17.85
N ALA A 301 -51.84 31.06 -17.38
CA ALA A 301 -51.95 29.90 -16.50
C ALA A 301 -51.63 28.54 -17.16
N ALA A 302 -51.29 27.58 -16.30
CA ALA A 302 -50.97 26.18 -16.63
C ALA A 302 -52.21 25.34 -16.98
N PRO A 303 -52.10 24.35 -17.89
CA PRO A 303 -53.10 23.30 -18.06
C PRO A 303 -52.85 22.08 -17.15
N ALA A 304 -53.95 21.43 -16.77
CA ALA A 304 -54.08 20.33 -15.81
C ALA A 304 -53.54 18.97 -16.33
N PRO A 305 -53.22 18.02 -15.42
CA PRO A 305 -52.70 16.69 -15.79
C PRO A 305 -53.80 15.67 -16.17
N PRO A 306 -53.52 14.70 -17.07
CA PRO A 306 -54.43 13.61 -17.38
C PRO A 306 -54.39 12.46 -16.32
N PRO A 307 -55.43 11.62 -16.24
CA PRO A 307 -55.67 10.70 -15.13
C PRO A 307 -54.87 9.39 -15.18
N ALA A 308 -54.73 8.78 -14.00
CA ALA A 308 -53.97 7.59 -13.68
C ALA A 308 -54.53 6.29 -14.30
N ALA A 309 -53.61 5.42 -14.74
CA ALA A 309 -53.88 4.04 -15.15
C ALA A 309 -53.70 3.06 -13.95
N PRO A 310 -54.45 1.94 -13.92
CA PRO A 310 -54.59 1.08 -12.74
C PRO A 310 -53.40 0.13 -12.52
N ALA A 311 -53.22 -0.25 -11.24
CA ALA A 311 -52.17 -1.11 -10.72
C ALA A 311 -52.28 -2.58 -11.18
N PRO A 312 -51.15 -3.28 -11.38
CA PRO A 312 -51.15 -4.73 -11.58
C PRO A 312 -51.35 -5.51 -10.25
N PRO A 313 -51.99 -6.69 -10.28
CA PRO A 313 -52.27 -7.51 -9.10
C PRO A 313 -51.02 -8.18 -8.50
N PRO A 314 -51.08 -8.60 -7.21
CA PRO A 314 -49.92 -9.10 -6.47
C PRO A 314 -49.47 -10.48 -6.96
N ALA A 315 -48.17 -10.62 -7.22
CA ALA A 315 -47.52 -11.89 -7.51
C ALA A 315 -47.47 -12.77 -6.24
N THR A 316 -48.00 -13.97 -6.39
CA THR A 316 -48.03 -15.07 -5.43
C THR A 316 -46.62 -15.53 -5.04
N LYS A 317 -46.40 -15.78 -3.74
CA LYS A 317 -45.21 -16.45 -3.22
C LYS A 317 -45.06 -17.84 -3.87
N ALA A 318 -44.06 -18.01 -4.72
CA ALA A 318 -43.54 -19.32 -5.08
C ALA A 318 -42.37 -19.65 -4.15
N ALA A 319 -42.59 -20.56 -3.20
CA ALA A 319 -41.52 -21.21 -2.47
C ALA A 319 -40.74 -22.12 -3.43
N PRO A 320 -39.39 -22.19 -3.36
CA PRO A 320 -38.65 -23.19 -4.10
C PRO A 320 -38.91 -24.57 -3.48
N SER A 321 -39.57 -25.44 -4.24
CA SER A 321 -39.65 -26.87 -3.94
C SER A 321 -38.27 -27.49 -4.22
N PHE A 322 -37.57 -27.88 -3.16
CA PHE A 322 -36.37 -28.69 -3.27
C PHE A 322 -36.81 -30.14 -3.59
N SER A 323 -36.46 -30.63 -4.78
CA SER A 323 -36.57 -32.07 -5.06
C SER A 323 -35.27 -32.73 -4.60
N LEU A 324 -35.32 -33.28 -3.39
CA LEU A 324 -34.29 -34.19 -2.87
C LEU A 324 -34.47 -35.53 -3.58
N ASN A 325 -33.72 -35.79 -4.65
CA ASN A 325 -33.58 -37.15 -5.16
C ASN A 325 -32.73 -37.94 -4.16
N GLN A 326 -33.44 -38.68 -3.31
CA GLN A 326 -32.94 -39.66 -2.38
C GLN A 326 -32.39 -40.85 -3.18
N VAL A 327 -31.09 -41.12 -3.05
CA VAL A 327 -30.53 -42.44 -3.35
C VAL A 327 -30.57 -43.23 -2.03
N PRO A 328 -31.19 -44.43 -1.98
CA PRO A 328 -31.37 -45.15 -0.73
C PRO A 328 -30.07 -45.75 -0.21
N VAL A 329 -29.83 -45.59 1.10
CA VAL A 329 -28.86 -46.37 1.89
C VAL A 329 -29.62 -47.49 2.60
N ALA A 330 -29.12 -48.73 2.50
CA ALA A 330 -29.35 -49.81 3.47
C ALA A 330 -28.18 -50.82 3.44
N PRO A 331 -27.86 -51.51 4.56
CA PRO A 331 -26.48 -51.77 5.01
C PRO A 331 -26.11 -53.28 5.11
N PRO A 332 -25.13 -53.73 5.94
CA PRO A 332 -23.80 -54.21 5.52
C PRO A 332 -23.58 -55.73 5.69
N ALA A 333 -22.53 -56.30 5.07
CA ALA A 333 -22.05 -57.64 5.40
C ALA A 333 -20.52 -57.82 5.24
N ALA A 334 -19.91 -58.20 6.38
CA ALA A 334 -18.82 -59.16 6.61
C ALA A 334 -17.40 -59.01 5.98
N LYS A 335 -16.41 -59.14 6.89
CA LYS A 335 -14.95 -59.36 6.71
C LYS A 335 -14.63 -60.70 5.98
N PRO A 336 -13.40 -60.90 5.47
CA PRO A 336 -12.26 -61.43 6.27
C PRO A 336 -10.94 -60.65 6.00
N ALA A 337 -10.12 -60.28 7.00
CA ALA A 337 -9.13 -61.05 7.79
C ALA A 337 -7.81 -61.44 7.05
N ALA A 338 -6.76 -60.65 7.37
CA ALA A 338 -5.33 -61.01 7.55
C ALA A 338 -4.40 -61.25 6.31
N PRO A 339 -3.06 -61.13 6.44
CA PRO A 339 -2.26 -60.80 7.64
C PRO A 339 -1.29 -59.62 7.50
N ALA A 340 -0.94 -59.07 8.67
CA ALA A 340 0.14 -58.12 8.89
C ALA A 340 1.51 -58.82 8.76
N GLN A 341 2.46 -58.14 8.11
CA GLN A 341 3.89 -58.42 8.26
C GLN A 341 4.55 -57.23 8.96
N SER A 342 5.15 -57.59 10.08
CA SER A 342 6.12 -56.88 10.90
C SER A 342 7.28 -56.29 10.11
N LEU A 343 7.57 -55.01 10.32
CA LEU A 343 8.91 -54.46 10.12
C LEU A 343 9.43 -53.85 11.41
N GLN A 344 10.64 -54.26 11.72
CA GLN A 344 11.33 -54.15 12.99
C GLN A 344 11.81 -52.72 13.24
N THR A 345 11.81 -52.38 14.53
CA THR A 345 12.60 -51.34 15.16
C THR A 345 14.03 -51.30 14.63
N THR A 346 14.47 -50.14 14.17
CA THR A 346 15.87 -49.72 14.28
C THR A 346 15.89 -48.34 14.90
N ALA A 347 16.44 -48.28 16.11
CA ALA A 347 16.72 -47.04 16.83
C ALA A 347 17.85 -46.28 16.13
N ILE A 348 17.63 -44.98 15.90
CA ILE A 348 18.68 -44.04 15.46
C ILE A 348 18.97 -43.12 16.65
N PRO A 349 20.25 -42.91 17.03
CA PRO A 349 20.62 -42.15 18.22
C PRO A 349 20.35 -40.66 18.06
N ALA A 350 19.95 -40.04 19.17
CA ALA A 350 19.70 -38.62 19.31
C ALA A 350 20.98 -37.79 19.03
N MET A 351 20.95 -37.00 17.94
CA MET A 351 21.86 -35.87 17.78
C MET A 351 21.28 -34.68 18.53
N ARG A 352 22.07 -34.13 19.46
CA ARG A 352 21.85 -32.83 20.10
C ARG A 352 21.84 -31.73 19.04
N GLU A 353 20.72 -31.05 18.87
CA GLU A 353 20.68 -29.72 18.26
C GLU A 353 21.45 -28.72 19.14
N PRO A 354 22.34 -27.89 18.58
CA PRO A 354 22.93 -26.77 19.30
C PRO A 354 21.88 -25.67 19.50
N VAL A 355 21.71 -25.26 20.76
CA VAL A 355 20.88 -24.14 21.20
C VAL A 355 21.30 -22.85 20.46
N PRO A 356 20.40 -22.11 19.79
CA PRO A 356 20.73 -20.80 19.25
C PRO A 356 20.93 -19.80 20.40
N ALA A 357 22.05 -19.08 20.35
CA ALA A 357 22.41 -18.05 21.31
C ALA A 357 21.38 -16.89 21.31
N PRO A 358 21.15 -16.21 22.46
CA PRO A 358 20.26 -15.07 22.54
C PRO A 358 20.82 -13.87 21.74
N PRO A 359 19.95 -13.05 21.11
CA PRO A 359 20.39 -11.86 20.39
C PRO A 359 20.97 -10.81 21.37
N PRO A 360 21.96 -10.01 20.95
CA PRO A 360 22.50 -8.91 21.75
C PRO A 360 21.44 -7.82 21.98
N PRO A 361 21.55 -7.05 23.08
CA PRO A 361 20.58 -6.00 23.42
C PRO A 361 20.56 -4.90 22.35
N ALA A 362 19.36 -4.47 22.01
CA ALA A 362 19.07 -3.42 21.04
C ALA A 362 19.91 -2.16 21.29
N ALA A 363 20.67 -1.75 20.27
CA ALA A 363 21.25 -0.42 20.22
C ALA A 363 20.11 0.62 20.24
N VAL A 364 20.22 1.55 21.17
CA VAL A 364 19.34 2.71 21.32
C VAL A 364 19.37 3.51 20.02
N ALA A 365 18.22 3.61 19.34
CA ALA A 365 18.07 4.52 18.22
C ALA A 365 18.22 5.98 18.70
N PRO A 366 18.96 6.84 17.98
CA PRO A 366 19.06 8.25 18.35
C PRO A 366 17.69 8.95 18.22
N PRO A 367 17.40 9.96 19.06
CA PRO A 367 16.16 10.72 18.98
C PRO A 367 16.08 11.46 17.64
N ARG A 368 14.98 11.28 16.94
CA ARG A 368 14.68 11.99 15.69
C ARG A 368 14.44 13.48 16.03
N PRO A 369 15.01 14.46 15.28
CA PRO A 369 14.77 15.87 15.54
C PRO A 369 13.29 16.23 15.36
N ALA A 370 12.74 17.02 16.28
CA ALA A 370 11.41 17.60 16.15
C ALA A 370 11.33 18.52 14.92
N PRO A 371 10.20 18.54 14.18
CA PRO A 371 10.00 19.54 13.14
C PRO A 371 9.88 20.94 13.78
N PRO A 372 10.47 21.99 13.17
CA PRO A 372 10.34 23.35 13.66
C PRO A 372 8.87 23.80 13.60
N ALA A 373 8.44 24.43 14.69
CA ALA A 373 7.16 25.11 14.78
C ALA A 373 7.21 26.42 13.98
N GLY A 374 6.14 26.66 13.22
CA GLY A 374 5.77 27.97 12.70
C GLY A 374 6.06 28.15 11.21
N GLU A 375 5.01 28.02 10.39
CA GLU A 375 4.57 29.08 9.49
C GLU A 375 3.14 28.76 9.02
N ASP A 376 2.26 29.72 9.28
CA ASP A 376 0.82 29.71 9.04
C ASP A 376 0.56 30.04 7.57
N GLU A 377 0.28 29.05 6.72
CA GLU A 377 -0.38 29.27 5.44
C GLU A 377 -1.29 28.09 5.03
N GLY A 378 -2.59 28.37 4.95
CA GLY A 378 -3.44 27.90 3.85
C GLY A 378 -3.79 26.42 3.79
N ARG A 379 -4.49 25.87 4.80
CA ARG A 379 -5.30 24.66 4.58
C ARG A 379 -6.51 25.02 3.72
N PRO A 380 -6.73 24.42 2.54
CA PRO A 380 -7.97 24.63 1.80
C PRO A 380 -9.11 23.91 2.53
N SER A 381 -9.87 24.69 3.30
CA SER A 381 -11.15 24.30 3.87
C SER A 381 -12.08 23.83 2.75
N THR A 382 -12.40 22.54 2.69
CA THR A 382 -13.49 22.03 1.83
C THR A 382 -14.82 22.42 2.46
N GLN A 383 -15.14 23.71 2.43
CA GLN A 383 -16.45 24.23 2.83
C GLN A 383 -17.38 24.09 1.62
N PHE A 384 -18.20 23.04 1.66
CA PHE A 384 -19.31 22.87 0.74
C PHE A 384 -20.36 23.96 1.01
N VAL A 385 -20.52 24.89 0.05
CA VAL A 385 -21.60 25.89 0.06
C VAL A 385 -22.73 25.36 -0.83
N PRO A 386 -23.89 24.94 -0.28
CA PRO A 386 -25.05 24.61 -1.11
C PRO A 386 -25.69 25.88 -1.69
N PRO A 387 -26.24 25.83 -2.91
CA PRO A 387 -26.93 26.98 -3.51
C PRO A 387 -28.23 27.32 -2.73
N PRO A 388 -28.59 28.61 -2.61
CA PRO A 388 -29.71 29.01 -1.77
C PRO A 388 -31.05 28.76 -2.47
N GLY A 389 -31.93 28.08 -1.74
CA GLY A 389 -33.37 28.06 -1.98
C GLY A 389 -33.93 26.67 -2.20
N LEU A 390 -34.46 26.07 -1.12
CA LEU A 390 -35.65 25.20 -1.11
C LEU A 390 -36.06 24.99 0.36
N ARG A 391 -37.06 25.76 0.83
CA ARG A 391 -37.78 25.49 2.09
C ARG A 391 -38.70 24.29 1.88
N GLY A 392 -38.64 23.30 2.77
CA GLY A 392 -39.60 22.19 2.85
C GLY A 392 -39.35 21.29 4.05
N GLY A 393 -39.97 21.62 5.19
CA GLY A 393 -39.71 21.08 6.54
C GLY A 393 -40.11 19.63 6.84
N ALA A 394 -39.95 18.69 5.90
CA ALA A 394 -40.18 17.25 6.14
C ALA A 394 -39.01 16.33 5.73
N ALA A 395 -38.04 16.83 4.94
CA ALA A 395 -36.81 16.10 4.58
C ALA A 395 -35.68 16.23 5.62
N SER A 396 -35.82 17.16 6.58
CA SER A 396 -34.77 17.53 7.53
C SER A 396 -34.48 16.44 8.57
N VAL A 397 -35.50 15.70 9.03
CA VAL A 397 -35.33 14.69 10.10
C VAL A 397 -34.63 13.44 9.58
N VAL A 398 -34.97 12.97 8.37
CA VAL A 398 -34.33 11.80 7.75
C VAL A 398 -32.91 12.14 7.25
N GLY A 399 -32.69 13.37 6.77
CA GLY A 399 -31.36 13.88 6.43
C GLY A 399 -30.45 14.01 7.65
N ALA A 400 -30.95 14.58 8.76
CA ALA A 400 -30.20 14.73 10.01
C ALA A 400 -29.89 13.38 10.69
N GLN A 401 -30.81 12.42 10.65
CA GLN A 401 -30.55 11.06 11.13
C GLN A 401 -29.46 10.35 10.32
N ASN A 402 -29.48 10.52 8.99
CA ASN A 402 -28.44 10.00 8.11
C ASN A 402 -27.08 10.70 8.34
N GLU A 403 -27.08 11.99 8.66
CA GLU A 403 -25.85 12.73 8.95
C GLU A 403 -25.27 12.34 10.31
N ALA A 404 -26.11 12.22 11.35
CA ALA A 404 -25.69 11.72 12.65
C ALA A 404 -25.10 10.31 12.54
N ALA A 405 -25.79 9.38 11.85
CA ALA A 405 -25.30 8.03 11.63
C ALA A 405 -23.93 8.01 10.92
N ARG A 406 -23.73 8.88 9.92
CA ARG A 406 -22.42 9.02 9.24
C ARG A 406 -21.32 9.52 10.18
N LYS A 407 -21.62 10.49 11.05
CA LYS A 407 -20.66 11.02 12.04
C LYS A 407 -20.27 9.95 13.07
N HIS A 408 -21.24 9.13 13.52
CA HIS A 408 -20.97 7.97 14.38
C HIS A 408 -20.11 6.90 13.69
N ASP A 409 -20.40 6.60 12.42
CA ASP A 409 -19.61 5.66 11.62
C ASP A 409 -18.18 6.17 11.37
N GLU A 410 -18.01 7.47 11.11
CA GLU A 410 -16.70 8.11 10.97
C GLU A 410 -15.90 8.03 12.27
N ALA A 411 -16.52 8.39 13.40
CA ALA A 411 -15.89 8.32 14.71
C ALA A 411 -15.44 6.90 15.05
N ARG A 412 -16.28 5.88 14.82
CA ARG A 412 -15.89 4.48 15.03
C ARG A 412 -14.71 4.05 14.16
N ARG A 413 -14.71 4.43 12.88
CA ARG A 413 -13.60 4.11 11.97
C ARG A 413 -12.31 4.79 12.37
N PHE A 414 -12.39 6.05 12.80
CA PHE A 414 -11.22 6.82 13.20
C PHE A 414 -10.62 6.32 14.52
N ALA A 415 -11.47 6.00 15.52
CA ALA A 415 -11.04 5.31 16.73
C ALA A 415 -10.31 4.00 16.41
N ARG A 416 -10.89 3.16 15.54
CA ARG A 416 -10.30 1.89 15.13
C ARG A 416 -8.94 2.06 14.46
N LEU A 417 -8.79 3.08 13.60
CA LEU A 417 -7.53 3.40 12.94
C LEU A 417 -6.44 3.73 13.98
N LEU A 418 -6.70 4.71 14.84
CA LEU A 418 -5.75 5.20 15.84
C LEU A 418 -5.31 4.07 16.78
N VAL A 419 -6.25 3.28 17.27
CA VAL A 419 -5.93 2.17 18.18
C VAL A 419 -5.17 1.04 17.47
N SER A 420 -5.45 0.80 16.18
CA SER A 420 -4.68 -0.18 15.38
C SER A 420 -3.23 0.27 15.18
N GLU A 421 -2.98 1.57 15.02
CA GLU A 421 -1.62 2.12 14.95
C GLU A 421 -0.86 1.94 16.26
N ILE A 422 -1.49 2.19 17.42
CA ILE A 422 -0.89 1.90 18.73
C ILE A 422 -0.42 0.44 18.79
N LYS A 423 -1.29 -0.49 18.36
CA LYS A 423 -0.96 -1.92 18.35
C LYS A 423 0.22 -2.21 17.43
N LEU A 424 0.19 -1.70 16.21
CA LEU A 424 1.21 -1.95 15.19
C LEU A 424 2.62 -1.53 15.66
N TYR A 425 2.74 -0.39 16.34
CA TYR A 425 4.04 0.12 16.79
C TYR A 425 4.48 -0.40 18.16
N ASN A 426 3.56 -0.99 18.93
CA ASN A 426 3.84 -1.42 20.31
C ASN A 426 3.45 -2.88 20.59
N GLU A 427 3.52 -3.78 19.60
CA GLU A 427 3.05 -5.18 19.74
C GLU A 427 3.61 -5.88 20.99
N ALA A 428 4.90 -5.77 21.24
CA ALA A 428 5.55 -6.39 22.40
C ALA A 428 5.01 -5.84 23.74
N LYS A 429 4.75 -4.52 23.82
CA LYS A 429 4.18 -3.90 25.02
C LYS A 429 2.71 -4.26 25.18
N VAL A 430 1.95 -4.38 24.09
CA VAL A 430 0.54 -4.83 24.14
C VAL A 430 0.46 -6.26 24.67
N GLU A 431 1.30 -7.16 24.18
CA GLU A 431 1.34 -8.55 24.64
C GLU A 431 1.69 -8.66 26.13
N GLN A 432 2.69 -7.90 26.58
CA GLN A 432 3.05 -7.82 28.01
C GLN A 432 1.91 -7.20 28.84
N GLY A 433 1.28 -6.14 28.33
CA GLY A 433 0.21 -5.47 29.05
C GLY A 433 -1.05 -6.30 29.16
N ARG A 434 -1.35 -7.15 28.19
CA ARG A 434 -2.42 -8.15 28.29
C ARG A 434 -2.16 -9.17 29.40
N LYS A 435 -0.90 -9.62 29.54
CA LYS A 435 -0.49 -10.59 30.58
C LYS A 435 -0.55 -10.00 31.98
N ASN A 436 -0.05 -8.77 32.13
CA ASN A 436 0.05 -8.08 33.42
C ASN A 436 -1.21 -7.30 33.78
N LYS A 437 -2.15 -7.16 32.82
CA LYS A 437 -3.35 -6.32 32.92
C LYS A 437 -3.02 -4.86 33.24
N ASP A 438 -2.01 -4.31 32.57
CA ASP A 438 -1.47 -2.95 32.78
C ASP A 438 -1.41 -2.12 31.47
N LEU A 439 -2.23 -2.46 30.46
CA LEU A 439 -2.14 -1.83 29.12
C LEU A 439 -2.24 -0.30 29.17
N TYR A 440 -3.12 0.27 30.00
CA TYR A 440 -3.31 1.71 30.06
C TYR A 440 -2.09 2.43 30.61
N GLU A 441 -1.46 1.91 31.66
CA GLU A 441 -0.25 2.49 32.23
C GLU A 441 0.94 2.33 31.28
N ARG A 442 1.09 1.13 30.70
CA ARG A 442 2.23 0.80 29.83
C ARG A 442 2.23 1.55 28.51
N LEU A 443 1.05 1.82 27.95
CA LEU A 443 0.87 2.51 26.67
C LEU A 443 0.32 3.93 26.84
N LYS A 444 0.44 4.49 28.05
CA LYS A 444 -0.17 5.77 28.42
C LYS A 444 0.10 6.89 27.41
N GLU A 445 1.36 7.07 27.02
CA GLU A 445 1.77 8.13 26.09
C GLU A 445 1.12 7.98 24.71
N ASP A 446 1.07 6.76 24.17
CA ASP A 446 0.51 6.49 22.84
C ASP A 446 -1.02 6.53 22.85
N ILE A 447 -1.64 6.09 23.95
CA ILE A 447 -3.10 6.17 24.17
C ILE A 447 -3.52 7.63 24.31
N ASP A 448 -2.82 8.43 25.10
CA ASP A 448 -3.16 9.83 25.31
C ASP A 448 -2.97 10.66 24.03
N ARG A 449 -1.87 10.42 23.28
CA ARG A 449 -1.63 11.07 21.98
C ARG A 449 -2.73 10.72 20.97
N SER A 450 -3.09 9.45 20.88
CA SER A 450 -4.17 9.00 20.00
C SER A 450 -5.53 9.54 20.43
N ARG A 451 -5.79 9.64 21.73
CA ARG A 451 -7.01 10.23 22.27
C ARG A 451 -7.12 11.71 21.91
N GLN A 452 -6.01 12.46 21.99
CA GLN A 452 -5.99 13.86 21.57
C GLN A 452 -6.34 14.00 20.08
N MET A 453 -5.73 13.19 19.21
CA MET A 453 -6.05 13.20 17.77
C MET A 453 -7.51 12.85 17.50
N TYR A 454 -8.07 11.90 18.26
CA TYR A 454 -9.49 11.55 18.20
C TYR A 454 -10.38 12.74 18.60
N ASP A 455 -10.05 13.41 19.70
CA ASP A 455 -10.81 14.53 20.24
C ASP A 455 -10.78 15.78 19.34
N GLU A 456 -9.66 16.02 18.64
CA GLU A 456 -9.52 17.12 17.69
C GLU A 456 -10.38 16.93 16.43
N ARG A 457 -10.56 15.68 15.99
CA ARG A 457 -11.29 15.37 14.75
C ARG A 457 -12.77 15.10 14.95
N ILE A 458 -13.15 14.52 16.09
CA ILE A 458 -14.52 14.07 16.33
C ILE A 458 -15.29 15.09 17.18
N PRO A 459 -16.42 15.64 16.67
CA PRO A 459 -17.20 16.63 17.39
C PRO A 459 -17.68 16.14 18.76
N ASP A 460 -17.72 17.04 19.74
CA ASP A 460 -18.18 16.79 21.12
C ASP A 460 -19.52 16.08 21.20
N GLU A 461 -20.45 16.39 20.29
CA GLU A 461 -21.78 15.78 20.25
C GLU A 461 -21.70 14.26 20.07
N VAL A 462 -20.79 13.79 19.22
CA VAL A 462 -20.57 12.36 18.96
C VAL A 462 -19.83 11.73 20.12
N ARG A 463 -18.83 12.43 20.68
CA ARG A 463 -18.03 11.94 21.82
C ARG A 463 -18.86 11.79 23.10
N LYS A 464 -19.82 12.69 23.33
CA LYS A 464 -20.76 12.63 24.45
C LYS A 464 -21.80 11.51 24.29
N ALA A 465 -22.16 11.17 23.05
CA ALA A 465 -23.14 10.14 22.77
C ALA A 465 -22.56 8.71 22.89
N SER A 466 -21.30 8.49 22.53
CA SER A 466 -20.64 7.17 22.65
C SER A 466 -19.12 7.30 22.73
N ASN A 467 -18.48 6.42 23.50
CA ASN A 467 -17.03 6.40 23.67
C ASN A 467 -16.37 5.36 22.75
N TYR A 468 -16.44 5.60 21.44
CA TYR A 468 -15.88 4.68 20.44
C TYR A 468 -14.37 4.45 20.59
N PHE A 469 -13.64 5.45 21.10
CA PHE A 469 -12.21 5.29 21.35
C PHE A 469 -11.95 4.23 22.43
N TYR A 470 -12.70 4.26 23.54
CA TYR A 470 -12.61 3.23 24.57
C TYR A 470 -13.05 1.86 24.08
N GLU A 471 -14.14 1.78 23.32
CA GLU A 471 -14.61 0.51 22.72
C GLU A 471 -13.52 -0.14 21.86
N GLU A 472 -12.83 0.64 21.03
CA GLU A 472 -11.76 0.12 20.17
C GLU A 472 -10.48 -0.21 20.98
N LEU A 473 -10.17 0.52 22.07
CA LEU A 473 -9.10 0.13 23.00
C LEU A 473 -9.34 -1.26 23.58
N VAL A 474 -10.55 -1.52 24.08
CA VAL A 474 -10.92 -2.84 24.61
C VAL A 474 -10.87 -3.89 23.51
N ARG A 475 -11.47 -3.60 22.35
CA ARG A 475 -11.57 -4.56 21.25
C ARG A 475 -10.23 -4.94 20.64
N ILE A 476 -9.32 -3.98 20.45
CA ILE A 476 -8.08 -4.17 19.68
C ILE A 476 -6.88 -4.39 20.60
N LEU A 477 -6.67 -3.52 21.60
CA LEU A 477 -5.52 -3.65 22.50
C LEU A 477 -5.80 -4.72 23.56
N ALA A 478 -7.01 -4.76 24.11
CA ALA A 478 -7.38 -5.68 25.19
C ALA A 478 -8.00 -7.01 24.69
N ASP A 479 -8.09 -7.22 23.37
CA ASP A 479 -8.68 -8.43 22.76
C ASP A 479 -10.13 -8.72 23.16
N GLY A 480 -10.86 -7.68 23.57
CA GLY A 480 -12.22 -7.77 24.11
C GLY A 480 -12.30 -7.90 25.63
N ASP A 481 -11.18 -8.12 26.33
CA ASP A 481 -11.13 -8.16 27.79
C ASP A 481 -10.83 -6.77 28.37
N ALA A 482 -11.87 -6.05 28.81
CA ALA A 482 -11.70 -4.74 29.43
C ALA A 482 -10.81 -4.79 30.70
N GLY A 483 -10.73 -5.93 31.39
CA GLY A 483 -9.88 -6.10 32.57
C GLY A 483 -8.39 -6.07 32.24
N ALA A 484 -8.00 -6.32 30.99
CA ALA A 484 -6.61 -6.21 30.55
C ALA A 484 -6.13 -4.75 30.41
N LEU A 485 -7.06 -3.78 30.41
CA LEU A 485 -6.69 -2.36 30.40
C LEU A 485 -6.02 -1.90 31.71
N GLY A 486 -6.31 -2.56 32.84
CA GLY A 486 -5.78 -2.17 34.14
C GLY A 486 -6.37 -0.86 34.68
N LEU A 487 -7.62 -0.55 34.28
CA LEU A 487 -8.36 0.64 34.70
C LEU A 487 -9.26 0.38 35.91
#